data_AF-I4DQ44-F1
#
_entry.id   AF-I4DQ44-F1
#
_cell.length_a   1.000
_cell.length_b   1.000
_cell.length_c   1.000
_cell.angle_alpha   90.00
_cell.angle_beta   90.00
_cell.angle_gamma   90.00
#
_symmetry.space_group_name_H-M   'P 1'
#
loop_
_entity.id
_entity.type
_entity.pdbx_description
1 polymer ?
#
loop_
_entity_poly.entity_id
_entity_poly.type
_entity_poly.pdbx_seq_one_letter_code
_entity_poly.pdbx_strand_id
1 'polypeptide(L)'
;MGDEDVIRRRLLIDGDGTGDDRRLNVLLKTLIKWCNSTDEKLEDSKSTHDRMLAQLAQCEFAVTKSQLGAGMMAAELKSYESLSKILENGIEVAKNNIEKSKADLAQAKTVRKNRIEYDVLAKVISEQPDRKETLERLATLKKELSSLEASKQQLESRLALRKKQFHVLVTSIHQLQAILDDSDETDSISDDVDMKDEEEKTPPESRRSGVQTPETRRSTGSMTTNNYH
;
A
#
# COMPACT_ATOMS: atom_id res chain seq x y z
N MET A 1 61.43 -22.67 23.37
CA MET A 1 61.29 -21.20 23.29
C MET A 1 61.09 -20.87 21.83
N GLY A 2 59.95 -20.28 21.46
CA GLY A 2 59.70 -19.93 20.06
C GLY A 2 60.52 -18.71 19.66
N ASP A 3 60.85 -18.57 18.38
CA ASP A 3 61.62 -17.43 17.86
C ASP A 3 60.99 -16.08 18.21
N GLU A 4 59.66 -16.01 18.28
CA GLU A 4 58.89 -14.85 18.74
C GLU A 4 59.24 -14.41 20.17
N ASP A 5 59.52 -15.35 21.08
CA ASP A 5 59.90 -15.04 22.46
C ASP A 5 61.35 -14.54 22.54
N VAL A 6 62.21 -15.04 21.65
CA VAL A 6 63.61 -14.61 21.52
C VAL A 6 63.67 -13.20 20.92
N ILE A 7 62.87 -12.93 19.89
CA ILE A 7 62.74 -11.62 19.26
C ILE A 7 62.16 -10.61 20.25
N ARG A 8 61.09 -10.95 20.98
CA ARG A 8 60.55 -10.08 22.05
C ARG A 8 61.58 -9.77 23.11
N ARG A 9 62.33 -10.76 23.61
CA ARG A 9 63.41 -10.51 24.59
C ARG A 9 64.53 -9.64 23.99
N ARG A 10 64.93 -9.88 22.74
CA ARG A 10 65.97 -9.08 22.07
C ARG A 10 65.54 -7.63 21.92
N LEU A 11 64.30 -7.39 21.49
CA LEU A 11 63.72 -6.04 21.38
C LEU A 11 63.55 -5.36 22.75
N LEU A 12 63.20 -6.09 23.80
CA LEU A 12 63.16 -5.56 25.17
C LEU A 12 64.55 -5.22 25.73
N ILE A 13 65.58 -5.99 25.35
CA ILE A 13 66.97 -5.77 25.76
C ILE A 13 67.60 -4.60 24.98
N ASP A 14 67.47 -4.60 23.64
CA ASP A 14 68.10 -3.61 22.76
C ASP A 14 67.25 -2.34 22.57
N GLY A 15 65.96 -2.37 22.92
CA GLY A 15 65.01 -1.30 22.59
C GLY A 15 64.80 -0.20 23.63
N ASP A 16 65.11 -0.42 24.93
CA ASP A 16 64.68 0.56 25.95
C ASP A 16 65.49 0.62 27.26
N GLY A 17 66.77 0.21 27.31
CA GLY A 17 67.55 0.51 28.53
C GLY A 17 68.90 -0.12 28.79
N THR A 18 69.31 -1.18 28.07
CA THR A 18 70.63 -1.80 28.37
C THR A 18 71.81 -1.00 27.81
N GLY A 19 71.58 -0.19 26.77
CA GLY A 19 72.59 0.73 26.24
C GLY A 19 72.90 1.89 27.18
N ASP A 20 71.89 2.41 27.87
CA ASP A 20 72.04 3.59 28.73
C ASP A 20 72.68 3.24 30.08
N ASP A 21 72.31 2.11 30.69
CA ASP A 21 73.01 1.60 31.89
C ASP A 21 74.50 1.35 31.59
N ARG A 22 74.81 0.74 30.43
CA ARG A 22 76.19 0.55 29.97
C ARG A 22 76.92 1.89 29.81
N ARG A 23 76.27 2.90 29.23
CA ARG A 23 76.87 4.24 29.01
C ARG A 23 77.13 4.95 30.34
N LEU A 24 76.18 4.91 31.28
CA LEU A 24 76.35 5.44 32.63
C LEU A 24 77.46 4.73 33.40
N ASN A 25 77.56 3.40 33.28
CA ASN A 25 78.61 2.62 33.91
C ASN A 25 80.00 2.96 33.35
N VAL A 26 80.12 3.19 32.04
CA VAL A 26 81.36 3.64 31.39
C VAL A 26 81.74 5.05 31.83
N LEU A 27 80.78 5.97 31.91
CA LEU A 27 81.01 7.33 32.41
C LEU A 27 81.51 7.31 33.86
N LEU A 28 80.86 6.52 34.73
CA LEU A 28 81.25 6.34 36.13
C LEU A 28 82.68 5.79 36.26
N LYS A 29 83.02 4.74 35.51
CA LYS A 29 84.39 4.18 35.51
C LYS A 29 85.43 5.17 35.01
N THR A 30 85.08 5.97 33.99
CA THR A 30 85.97 7.00 33.43
C THR A 30 86.20 8.12 34.44
N LEU A 31 85.16 8.55 35.15
CA LEU A 31 85.23 9.54 36.23
C LEU A 31 86.10 9.06 37.39
N ILE A 32 85.88 7.83 37.88
CA ILE A 32 86.69 7.25 38.95
C ILE A 32 88.17 7.17 38.54
N LYS A 33 88.44 6.76 37.29
CA LYS A 33 89.82 6.71 36.78
C LYS A 33 90.46 8.10 36.73
N TRP A 34 89.73 9.08 36.21
CA TRP A 34 90.19 10.48 36.08
C TRP A 34 90.43 11.16 37.43
N CYS A 35 89.62 10.88 38.45
CA CYS A 35 89.86 11.40 39.80
C CYS A 35 91.09 10.80 40.50
N ASN A 36 91.54 9.61 40.06
CA ASN A 36 92.65 8.88 40.67
C ASN A 36 93.96 8.97 39.85
N SER A 37 93.99 9.63 38.70
CA SER A 37 95.20 9.84 37.91
C SER A 37 96.03 11.00 38.48
N THR A 38 96.99 10.68 39.35
CA THR A 38 97.84 11.66 40.06
C THR A 38 99.02 12.20 39.21
N ASP A 39 99.27 11.64 38.01
CA ASP A 39 100.49 11.88 37.21
C ASP A 39 100.23 11.93 35.68
N GLU A 40 99.04 12.36 35.27
CA GLU A 40 98.71 12.54 33.84
C GLU A 40 99.10 13.93 33.33
N LYS A 41 99.58 14.01 32.09
CA LYS A 41 99.86 15.29 31.41
C LYS A 41 98.58 16.13 31.36
N LEU A 42 98.71 17.44 31.54
CA LEU A 42 97.58 18.39 31.60
C LEU A 42 96.64 18.33 30.37
N GLU A 43 97.15 17.93 29.20
CA GLU A 43 96.36 17.77 27.97
C GLU A 43 95.50 16.49 27.96
N ASP A 44 96.01 15.37 28.50
CA ASP A 44 95.30 14.09 28.56
C ASP A 44 94.13 14.17 29.57
N SER A 45 94.34 14.90 30.67
CA SER A 45 93.29 15.18 31.67
C SER A 45 92.15 16.06 31.10
N LYS A 46 92.47 17.03 30.22
CA LYS A 46 91.45 17.84 29.54
C LYS A 46 90.67 17.04 28.51
N SER A 47 91.36 16.23 27.70
CA SER A 47 90.70 15.37 26.69
C SER A 47 89.73 14.37 27.31
N THR A 48 90.11 13.78 28.45
CA THR A 48 89.25 12.85 29.20
C THR A 48 88.05 13.56 29.83
N HIS A 49 88.21 14.79 30.34
CA HIS A 49 87.11 15.63 30.81
C HIS A 49 86.12 15.97 29.69
N ASP A 50 86.58 16.43 28.53
CA ASP A 50 85.72 16.76 27.39
C ASP A 50 84.95 15.52 26.88
N ARG A 51 85.60 14.35 26.91
CA ARG A 51 84.94 13.07 26.61
C ARG A 51 83.84 12.73 27.62
N MET A 52 84.05 12.99 28.91
CA MET A 52 83.02 12.78 29.93
C MET A 52 81.83 13.73 29.74
N LEU A 53 82.07 15.01 29.42
CA LEU A 53 81.02 15.97 29.09
C LEU A 53 80.20 15.53 27.87
N ALA A 54 80.86 15.05 26.81
CA ALA A 54 80.17 14.53 25.64
C ALA A 54 79.31 13.30 25.97
N GLN A 55 79.80 12.40 26.84
CA GLN A 55 79.03 11.24 27.31
C GLN A 55 77.82 11.66 28.15
N LEU A 56 77.97 12.66 29.02
CA LEU A 56 76.88 13.20 29.84
C LEU A 56 75.79 13.83 28.97
N ALA A 57 76.16 14.68 28.00
CA ALA A 57 75.23 15.30 27.06
C ALA A 57 74.42 14.26 26.26
N GLN A 58 75.07 13.17 25.85
CA GLN A 58 74.35 12.08 25.20
C GLN A 58 73.37 11.38 26.17
N CYS A 59 73.67 11.29 27.48
CA CYS A 59 72.77 10.67 28.46
C CYS A 59 71.54 11.55 28.69
N GLU A 60 71.73 12.86 28.82
CA GLU A 60 70.65 13.84 28.90
C GLU A 60 69.74 13.80 27.66
N PHE A 61 70.34 13.69 26.48
CA PHE A 61 69.58 13.52 25.23
C PHE A 61 68.73 12.24 25.23
N ALA A 62 69.30 11.12 25.68
CA ALA A 62 68.58 9.84 25.74
C ALA A 62 67.38 9.90 26.71
N VAL A 63 67.57 10.50 27.89
CA VAL A 63 66.48 10.73 28.87
C VAL A 63 65.38 11.60 28.27
N THR A 64 65.75 12.73 27.65
CA THR A 64 64.78 13.65 27.03
C THR A 64 64.01 12.96 25.91
N LYS A 65 64.69 12.17 25.08
CA LYS A 65 64.08 11.38 24.01
C LYS A 65 63.08 10.36 24.56
N SER A 66 63.45 9.63 25.62
CA SER A 66 62.58 8.65 26.27
C SER A 66 61.34 9.32 26.87
N GLN A 67 61.50 10.45 27.57
CA GLN A 67 60.37 11.22 28.11
C GLN A 67 59.41 11.72 27.03
N LEU A 68 59.94 12.24 25.93
CA LEU A 68 59.12 12.67 24.79
C LEU A 68 58.38 11.48 24.15
N GLY A 69 59.07 10.34 24.00
CA GLY A 69 58.48 9.10 23.52
C GLY A 69 57.33 8.63 24.42
N ALA A 70 57.52 8.65 25.74
CA ALA A 70 56.49 8.29 26.71
C ALA A 70 55.26 9.23 26.61
N GLY A 71 55.49 10.54 26.46
CA GLY A 71 54.41 11.51 26.26
C GLY A 71 53.64 11.28 24.97
N MET A 72 54.34 10.99 23.87
CA MET A 72 53.74 10.65 22.58
C MET A 72 52.91 9.37 22.66
N MET A 73 53.46 8.30 23.26
CA MET A 73 52.76 7.02 23.43
C MET A 73 51.49 7.18 24.28
N ALA A 74 51.54 7.99 25.35
CA ALA A 74 50.35 8.27 26.16
C ALA A 74 49.26 9.02 25.38
N ALA A 75 49.66 9.98 24.53
CA ALA A 75 48.73 10.72 23.67
C ALA A 75 48.11 9.81 22.59
N GLU A 76 48.92 8.95 21.96
CA GLU A 76 48.45 7.95 20.99
C GLU A 76 47.47 6.98 21.61
N LEU A 77 47.77 6.46 22.81
CA LEU A 77 46.88 5.53 23.52
C LEU A 77 45.52 6.16 23.80
N LYS A 78 45.48 7.43 24.23
CA LYS A 78 44.22 8.17 24.41
C LYS A 78 43.46 8.36 23.09
N SER A 79 44.17 8.59 21.98
CA SER A 79 43.56 8.69 20.65
C SER A 79 42.93 7.36 20.23
N TYR A 80 43.63 6.23 20.46
CA TYR A 80 43.10 4.90 20.17
C TYR A 80 41.90 4.53 21.04
N GLU A 81 41.88 4.91 22.32
CA GLU A 81 40.69 4.74 23.17
C GLU A 81 39.49 5.52 22.64
N SER A 82 39.70 6.75 22.19
CA SER A 82 38.64 7.57 21.56
C SER A 82 38.13 6.91 20.28
N LEU A 83 39.05 6.43 19.42
CA LEU A 83 38.70 5.75 18.18
C LEU A 83 37.93 4.44 18.44
N SER A 84 38.32 3.66 19.46
CA SER A 84 37.60 2.45 19.88
C SER A 84 36.15 2.77 20.24
N LYS A 85 35.92 3.81 21.05
CA LYS A 85 34.57 4.25 21.43
C LYS A 85 33.73 4.68 20.22
N ILE A 86 34.34 5.39 19.26
CA ILE A 86 33.66 5.79 18.02
C ILE A 86 33.25 4.55 17.22
N LEU A 87 34.15 3.57 17.09
CA LEU A 87 33.87 2.33 16.38
C LEU A 87 32.77 1.51 17.07
N GLU A 88 32.82 1.38 18.40
CA GLU A 88 31.79 0.69 19.18
C GLU A 88 30.41 1.32 18.98
N ASN A 89 30.32 2.65 19.08
CA ASN A 89 29.09 3.40 18.81
C ASN A 89 28.63 3.21 17.35
N GLY A 90 29.55 3.23 16.38
CA GLY A 90 29.25 2.99 14.97
C GLY A 90 28.68 1.59 14.73
N ILE A 91 29.23 0.58 15.39
CA ILE A 91 28.73 -0.81 15.34
C ILE A 91 27.32 -0.89 15.93
N GLU A 92 27.07 -0.24 17.07
CA GLU A 92 25.74 -0.23 17.69
C GLU A 92 24.69 0.46 16.82
N VAL A 93 25.03 1.62 16.23
CA VAL A 93 24.16 2.31 15.28
C VAL A 93 23.87 1.44 14.06
N ALA A 94 24.89 0.78 13.49
CA ALA A 94 24.72 -0.11 12.35
C ALA A 94 23.80 -1.31 12.69
N LYS A 95 23.97 -1.92 13.86
CA LYS A 95 23.09 -2.99 14.36
C LYS A 95 21.64 -2.51 14.48
N ASN A 96 21.42 -1.34 15.06
CA ASN A 96 20.08 -0.75 15.20
C ASN A 96 19.44 -0.45 13.83
N ASN A 97 20.22 0.05 12.86
CA ASN A 97 19.73 0.30 11.52
C ASN A 97 19.36 -0.98 10.77
N ILE A 98 20.14 -2.06 10.94
CA ILE A 98 19.82 -3.38 10.39
C ILE A 98 18.50 -3.88 10.97
N GLU A 99 18.29 -3.76 12.28
CA GLU A 99 17.07 -4.25 12.92
C GLU A 99 15.83 -3.46 12.47
N LYS A 100 15.95 -2.13 12.35
CA LYS A 100 14.90 -1.28 11.75
C LYS A 100 14.59 -1.71 10.31
N SER A 101 15.63 -1.87 9.49
CA SER A 101 15.46 -2.27 8.08
C SER A 101 14.82 -3.65 7.93
N LYS A 102 15.08 -4.60 8.85
CA LYS A 102 14.38 -5.89 8.89
C LYS A 102 12.89 -5.72 9.20
N ALA A 103 12.56 -4.89 10.18
CA ALA A 103 11.16 -4.62 10.55
C ALA A 103 10.41 -3.96 9.37
N ASP A 104 11.01 -2.95 8.75
CA ASP A 104 10.46 -2.27 7.57
C ASP A 104 10.26 -3.25 6.41
N LEU A 105 11.22 -4.15 6.17
CA LEU A 105 11.11 -5.19 5.15
C LEU A 105 9.95 -6.16 5.44
N ALA A 106 9.75 -6.55 6.70
CA ALA A 106 8.64 -7.42 7.09
C ALA A 106 7.28 -6.73 6.86
N GLN A 107 7.17 -5.45 7.21
CA GLN A 107 5.98 -4.66 6.93
C GLN A 107 5.74 -4.51 5.42
N ALA A 108 6.76 -4.16 4.64
CA ALA A 108 6.66 -4.02 3.20
C ALA A 108 6.23 -5.33 2.51
N LYS A 109 6.73 -6.48 2.97
CA LYS A 109 6.28 -7.80 2.49
C LYS A 109 4.81 -8.05 2.78
N THR A 110 4.34 -7.66 3.97
CA THR A 110 2.94 -7.79 4.37
C THR A 110 2.04 -6.92 3.50
N VAL A 111 2.41 -5.64 3.29
CA VAL A 111 1.68 -4.72 2.41
C VAL A 111 1.62 -5.25 0.99
N ARG A 112 2.74 -5.79 0.47
CA ARG A 112 2.78 -6.41 -0.86
C ARG A 112 1.84 -7.60 -0.97
N LYS A 113 1.84 -8.49 0.03
CA LYS A 113 0.93 -9.65 0.09
C LYS A 113 -0.53 -9.19 0.05
N ASN A 114 -0.90 -8.24 0.91
CA ASN A 114 -2.26 -7.70 0.97
C ASN A 114 -2.66 -7.07 -0.37
N ARG A 115 -1.75 -6.32 -1.01
CA ARG A 115 -2.00 -5.73 -2.33
C ARG A 115 -2.30 -6.79 -3.39
N ILE A 116 -1.53 -7.87 -3.42
CA ILE A 116 -1.77 -8.98 -4.36
C ILE A 116 -3.12 -9.64 -4.08
N GLU A 117 -3.48 -9.87 -2.82
CA GLU A 117 -4.79 -10.43 -2.45
C GLU A 117 -5.95 -9.52 -2.89
N TYR A 118 -5.81 -8.21 -2.72
CA TYR A 118 -6.79 -7.23 -3.21
C TYR A 118 -6.88 -7.22 -4.72
N ASP A 119 -5.75 -7.25 -5.44
CA ASP A 119 -5.74 -7.28 -6.90
C ASP A 119 -6.42 -8.54 -7.46
N VAL A 120 -6.19 -9.70 -6.82
CA VAL A 120 -6.86 -10.96 -7.17
C VAL A 120 -8.37 -10.85 -6.95
N LEU A 121 -8.80 -10.36 -5.78
CA LEU A 121 -10.22 -10.19 -5.47
C LEU A 121 -10.90 -9.18 -6.40
N ALA A 122 -10.22 -8.06 -6.70
CA ALA A 122 -10.71 -7.05 -7.63
C ALA A 122 -10.91 -7.63 -9.04
N LYS A 123 -10.01 -8.51 -9.49
CA LYS A 123 -10.16 -9.20 -10.77
C LYS A 123 -11.41 -10.09 -10.80
N VAL A 124 -11.63 -10.89 -9.74
CA VAL A 124 -12.84 -11.72 -9.62
C VAL A 124 -14.11 -10.87 -9.57
N ILE A 125 -14.09 -9.73 -8.88
CA ILE A 125 -15.22 -8.79 -8.83
C ILE A 125 -15.48 -8.19 -10.22
N SER A 126 -14.45 -7.87 -10.99
CA SER A 126 -14.59 -7.29 -12.34
C SER A 126 -15.18 -8.25 -13.38
N GLU A 127 -15.12 -9.56 -13.13
CA GLU A 127 -15.78 -10.57 -13.96
C GLU A 127 -17.30 -10.58 -13.75
N GLN A 128 -17.79 -10.01 -12.66
CA GLN A 128 -19.23 -9.90 -12.36
C GLN A 128 -19.82 -8.65 -13.04
N PRO A 129 -21.10 -8.69 -13.46
CA PRO A 129 -21.76 -7.54 -14.07
C PRO A 129 -21.88 -6.38 -13.08
N ASP A 130 -21.95 -5.16 -13.62
CA ASP A 130 -22.05 -3.97 -12.79
C ASP A 130 -23.30 -4.00 -11.91
N ARG A 131 -23.12 -3.63 -10.65
CA ARG A 131 -24.17 -3.65 -9.63
C ARG A 131 -25.30 -2.70 -9.99
N LYS A 132 -24.98 -1.53 -10.55
CA LYS A 132 -25.99 -0.54 -10.90
C LYS A 132 -26.88 -1.05 -12.04
N GLU A 133 -26.26 -1.59 -13.08
CA GLU A 133 -26.98 -2.16 -14.22
C GLU A 133 -27.86 -3.35 -13.80
N THR A 134 -27.35 -4.25 -12.96
CA THR A 134 -28.15 -5.38 -12.45
C THR A 134 -29.33 -4.93 -11.59
N LEU A 135 -29.17 -3.87 -10.78
CA LEU A 135 -30.27 -3.29 -10.01
C LEU A 135 -31.34 -2.64 -10.90
N GLU A 136 -30.93 -1.94 -11.96
CA GLU A 136 -31.85 -1.34 -12.93
C GLU A 136 -32.66 -2.43 -13.67
N ARG A 137 -32.00 -3.47 -14.18
CA ARG A 137 -32.67 -4.63 -14.81
C ARG A 137 -33.63 -5.34 -13.84
N LEU A 138 -33.26 -5.44 -12.56
CA LEU A 138 -34.12 -6.03 -11.54
C LEU A 138 -35.37 -5.17 -11.30
N ALA A 139 -35.22 -3.84 -11.29
CA ALA A 139 -36.33 -2.91 -11.15
C ALA A 139 -37.29 -2.97 -12.35
N THR A 140 -36.77 -3.06 -13.58
CA THR A 140 -37.62 -3.22 -14.78
C THR A 140 -38.36 -4.55 -14.76
N LEU A 141 -37.69 -5.66 -14.48
CA LEU A 141 -38.30 -6.98 -14.37
C LEU A 141 -39.40 -7.02 -13.30
N LYS A 142 -39.20 -6.38 -12.14
CA LYS A 142 -40.25 -6.27 -11.11
C LYS A 142 -41.48 -5.51 -11.60
N LYS A 143 -41.28 -4.44 -12.36
CA LYS A 143 -42.39 -3.65 -12.92
C LYS A 143 -43.17 -4.45 -13.97
N GLU A 144 -42.46 -5.17 -14.84
CA GLU A 144 -43.06 -6.06 -15.84
C GLU A 144 -43.82 -7.21 -15.18
N LEU A 145 -43.27 -7.82 -14.13
CA LEU A 145 -43.95 -8.88 -13.40
C LEU A 145 -45.25 -8.38 -12.77
N SER A 146 -45.21 -7.21 -12.13
CA SER A 146 -46.41 -6.58 -11.56
C SER A 146 -47.47 -6.24 -12.61
N SER A 147 -47.07 -5.77 -13.80
CA SER A 147 -48.03 -5.48 -14.87
C SER A 147 -48.62 -6.75 -15.48
N LEU A 148 -47.84 -7.82 -15.61
CA LEU A 148 -48.30 -9.13 -16.07
C LEU A 148 -49.28 -9.76 -15.08
N GLU A 149 -49.01 -9.66 -13.78
CA GLU A 149 -49.93 -10.12 -12.72
C GLU A 149 -51.26 -9.37 -12.76
N ALA A 150 -51.23 -8.04 -12.93
CA ALA A 150 -52.44 -7.24 -13.08
C ALA A 150 -53.24 -7.62 -14.34
N SER A 151 -52.56 -7.81 -15.47
CA SER A 151 -53.18 -8.26 -16.73
C SER A 151 -53.79 -9.66 -16.60
N LYS A 152 -53.08 -10.59 -15.94
CA LYS A 152 -53.58 -11.94 -15.63
C LYS A 152 -54.86 -11.86 -14.79
N GLN A 153 -54.88 -11.08 -13.71
CA GLN A 153 -56.07 -10.90 -12.88
C GLN A 153 -57.24 -10.30 -13.67
N GLN A 154 -56.96 -9.34 -14.55
CA GLN A 154 -57.98 -8.76 -15.43
C GLN A 154 -58.56 -9.78 -16.43
N LEU A 155 -57.71 -10.62 -17.02
CA LEU A 155 -58.14 -11.69 -17.92
C LEU A 155 -58.94 -12.77 -17.19
N GLU A 156 -58.50 -13.19 -16.00
CA GLU A 156 -59.20 -14.16 -15.17
C GLU A 156 -60.59 -13.65 -14.76
N SER A 157 -60.71 -12.38 -14.37
CA SER A 157 -62.01 -11.77 -14.04
C SER A 157 -62.93 -11.65 -15.26
N ARG A 158 -62.41 -11.26 -16.43
CA ARG A 158 -63.18 -11.28 -17.70
C ARG A 158 -63.65 -12.69 -18.05
N LEU A 159 -62.78 -13.68 -17.93
CA LEU A 159 -63.10 -15.08 -18.23
C LEU A 159 -64.16 -15.62 -17.26
N ALA A 160 -64.06 -15.30 -15.98
CA ALA A 160 -65.09 -15.63 -14.99
C ALA A 160 -66.45 -14.98 -15.32
N LEU A 161 -66.45 -13.71 -15.74
CA LEU A 161 -67.68 -13.03 -16.18
C LEU A 161 -68.29 -13.70 -17.42
N ARG A 162 -67.47 -14.04 -18.42
CA ARG A 162 -67.94 -14.75 -19.63
C ARG A 162 -68.50 -16.13 -19.29
N LYS A 163 -67.87 -16.88 -18.37
CA LYS A 163 -68.42 -18.16 -17.87
C LYS A 163 -69.80 -17.97 -17.23
N LYS A 164 -69.99 -16.93 -16.42
CA LYS A 164 -71.31 -16.59 -15.83
C LYS A 164 -72.34 -16.24 -16.91
N GLN A 165 -71.98 -15.38 -17.88
CA GLN A 165 -72.87 -15.02 -18.99
C GLN A 165 -73.28 -16.25 -19.82
N PHE A 166 -72.32 -17.13 -20.13
CA PHE A 166 -72.60 -18.37 -20.86
C PHE A 166 -73.52 -19.29 -20.07
N HIS A 167 -73.33 -19.41 -18.75
CA HIS A 167 -74.21 -20.20 -17.89
C HIS A 167 -75.65 -19.66 -17.87
N VAL A 168 -75.82 -18.34 -17.85
CA VAL A 168 -77.15 -17.70 -17.98
C VAL A 168 -77.80 -18.06 -19.32
N LEU A 169 -77.08 -17.89 -20.44
CA LEU A 169 -77.59 -18.25 -21.78
C LEU A 169 -77.98 -19.72 -21.86
N VAL A 170 -77.14 -20.64 -21.36
CA VAL A 170 -77.43 -22.08 -21.33
C VAL A 170 -78.67 -22.36 -20.48
N THR A 171 -78.84 -21.68 -19.34
CA THR A 171 -80.04 -21.85 -18.50
C THR A 171 -81.28 -21.33 -19.20
N SER A 172 -81.22 -20.17 -19.86
CA SER A 172 -82.32 -19.63 -20.66
C SER A 172 -82.70 -20.53 -21.83
N ILE A 173 -81.72 -21.15 -22.50
CA ILE A 173 -81.99 -22.14 -23.56
C ILE A 173 -82.75 -23.33 -22.99
N HIS A 174 -82.31 -23.91 -21.87
CA HIS A 174 -83.04 -25.02 -21.23
C HIS A 174 -84.45 -24.61 -20.78
N GLN A 175 -84.64 -23.38 -20.29
CA GLN A 175 -85.97 -22.86 -19.94
C GLN A 175 -86.87 -22.71 -21.16
N LEU A 176 -86.35 -22.16 -22.26
CA LEU A 176 -87.11 -22.06 -23.52
C LEU A 176 -87.43 -23.43 -24.10
N GLN A 177 -86.52 -24.39 -24.01
CA GLN A 177 -86.79 -25.79 -24.38
C GLN A 177 -87.90 -26.39 -23.53
N ALA A 178 -87.87 -26.19 -22.20
CA ALA A 178 -88.95 -26.64 -21.32
C ALA A 178 -90.31 -26.00 -21.64
N ILE A 179 -90.33 -24.70 -21.97
CA ILE A 179 -91.56 -24.01 -22.40
C ILE A 179 -92.06 -24.55 -23.74
N LEU A 180 -91.17 -24.80 -24.69
CA LEU A 180 -91.53 -25.39 -25.98
C LEU A 180 -92.12 -26.80 -25.81
N ASP A 181 -91.46 -27.63 -24.99
CA ASP A 181 -91.94 -28.97 -24.64
C ASP A 181 -93.31 -28.93 -23.90
N ASP A 182 -93.56 -27.90 -23.08
CA ASP A 182 -94.86 -27.68 -22.41
C ASP A 182 -95.95 -27.08 -23.36
N SER A 183 -95.56 -26.33 -24.39
CA SER A 183 -96.48 -25.65 -25.33
C SER A 183 -97.01 -26.54 -26.46
N ASP A 184 -96.32 -27.65 -26.76
CA ASP A 184 -96.81 -28.68 -27.68
C ASP A 184 -98.10 -29.39 -27.16
N GLU A 185 -98.51 -29.16 -25.90
CA GLU A 185 -99.77 -29.68 -25.38
C GLU A 185 -101.00 -28.75 -25.55
N THR A 186 -100.86 -27.46 -25.94
CA THR A 186 -102.00 -26.52 -25.82
C THR A 186 -102.41 -25.64 -27.00
N ASP A 187 -101.70 -25.52 -28.12
CA ASP A 187 -102.10 -24.56 -29.17
C ASP A 187 -102.52 -25.17 -30.52
N SER A 188 -103.81 -25.52 -30.58
CA SER A 188 -104.57 -25.56 -31.83
C SER A 188 -105.79 -24.62 -31.69
N ILE A 189 -105.75 -23.40 -32.26
CA ILE A 189 -106.87 -22.71 -32.95
C ILE A 189 -106.54 -21.23 -33.32
N SER A 190 -106.63 -20.96 -34.65
CA SER A 190 -107.18 -19.77 -35.35
C SER A 190 -106.44 -18.41 -35.24
N ASP A 191 -106.67 -17.43 -36.13
CA ASP A 191 -106.68 -17.30 -37.60
C ASP A 191 -106.66 -15.77 -37.86
N ASP A 192 -105.97 -15.37 -38.93
CA ASP A 192 -106.06 -14.18 -39.80
C ASP A 192 -106.62 -12.80 -39.35
N VAL A 193 -105.88 -11.68 -39.62
CA VAL A 193 -106.40 -10.44 -40.27
C VAL A 193 -105.31 -9.53 -40.88
N ASP A 194 -105.69 -8.87 -41.98
CA ASP A 194 -104.97 -8.13 -43.03
C ASP A 194 -104.84 -6.58 -42.85
N MET A 195 -104.04 -5.95 -43.74
CA MET A 195 -104.01 -4.54 -44.26
C MET A 195 -103.21 -3.40 -43.57
N LYS A 196 -102.22 -2.87 -44.33
CA LYS A 196 -102.15 -1.55 -45.04
C LYS A 196 -100.89 -0.68 -44.91
N ASP A 197 -100.53 -0.08 -46.06
CA ASP A 197 -99.39 0.75 -46.44
C ASP A 197 -99.33 2.18 -45.83
N GLU A 198 -98.13 2.76 -45.67
CA GLU A 198 -97.54 3.82 -46.55
C GLU A 198 -96.35 4.62 -45.95
N GLU A 199 -95.38 4.86 -46.84
CA GLU A 199 -94.47 6.01 -47.08
C GLU A 199 -93.51 6.68 -46.03
N GLU A 200 -92.26 6.81 -46.52
CA GLU A 200 -91.44 8.03 -46.69
C GLU A 200 -90.15 8.30 -45.86
N LYS A 201 -89.12 8.67 -46.67
CA LYS A 201 -87.97 9.60 -46.45
C LYS A 201 -86.67 9.13 -45.79
N THR A 202 -85.66 8.95 -46.65
CA THR A 202 -84.22 9.24 -46.42
C THR A 202 -83.93 10.77 -46.43
N PRO A 203 -82.67 11.26 -46.28
CA PRO A 203 -81.63 11.19 -45.22
C PRO A 203 -81.19 12.66 -44.82
N PRO A 204 -80.04 12.99 -44.13
CA PRO A 204 -78.71 13.00 -44.80
C PRO A 204 -77.43 12.89 -43.91
N GLU A 205 -76.29 12.77 -44.60
CA GLU A 205 -74.91 13.01 -44.15
C GLU A 205 -74.60 14.46 -43.72
N SER A 206 -73.53 14.65 -42.93
CA SER A 206 -72.52 15.73 -43.08
C SER A 206 -71.33 15.45 -42.16
N ARG A 207 -70.14 15.06 -42.64
CA ARG A 207 -69.05 15.87 -43.25
C ARG A 207 -68.31 16.84 -42.32
N ARG A 208 -66.96 16.69 -42.41
CA ARG A 208 -65.87 17.71 -42.30
C ARG A 208 -65.63 18.29 -40.91
N SER A 209 -64.43 18.70 -40.50
CA SER A 209 -63.09 18.92 -41.09
C SER A 209 -62.16 19.09 -39.87
N GLY A 210 -60.90 18.64 -39.86
CA GLY A 210 -59.81 19.20 -40.64
C GLY A 210 -59.15 20.38 -39.89
N VAL A 211 -57.85 20.18 -39.59
CA VAL A 211 -56.78 21.19 -39.55
C VAL A 211 -56.78 22.14 -38.33
N GLN A 212 -55.71 22.14 -37.52
CA GLN A 212 -54.55 23.04 -37.68
C GLN A 212 -53.54 22.88 -36.54
N THR A 213 -52.27 22.79 -36.92
CA THR A 213 -51.11 23.15 -36.09
C THR A 213 -51.21 24.60 -35.62
N PRO A 214 -50.43 24.98 -34.58
CA PRO A 214 -49.49 26.06 -34.87
C PRO A 214 -48.10 25.80 -34.29
N GLU A 215 -47.10 26.10 -35.11
CA GLU A 215 -45.78 26.54 -34.66
C GLU A 215 -45.93 27.79 -33.77
N THR A 216 -45.12 27.88 -32.71
CA THR A 216 -44.63 29.20 -32.27
C THR A 216 -43.18 29.09 -31.83
N ARG A 217 -42.36 29.80 -32.60
CA ARG A 217 -40.93 30.06 -32.45
C ARG A 217 -40.70 31.15 -31.41
N ARG A 218 -39.72 30.97 -30.52
CA ARG A 218 -38.89 31.97 -29.80
C ARG A 218 -38.08 31.20 -28.75
N SER A 219 -36.87 31.55 -28.34
CA SER A 219 -35.87 32.55 -28.73
C SER A 219 -34.63 32.20 -27.89
N THR A 220 -33.46 32.25 -28.52
CA THR A 220 -32.16 32.68 -27.95
C THR A 220 -31.93 32.59 -26.44
N GLY A 221 -30.92 31.81 -26.04
CA GLY A 221 -30.30 31.88 -24.71
C GLY A 221 -28.90 31.25 -24.72
N SER A 222 -27.90 32.11 -24.83
CA SER A 222 -26.46 31.83 -24.64
C SER A 222 -26.16 31.41 -23.20
N MET A 223 -25.20 30.48 -22.99
CA MET A 223 -23.99 30.69 -22.15
C MET A 223 -23.25 29.37 -21.87
N THR A 224 -22.02 29.31 -22.38
CA THR A 224 -20.74 28.95 -21.74
C THR A 224 -20.73 28.14 -20.43
N THR A 225 -19.93 27.07 -20.38
CA THR A 225 -18.92 26.70 -19.34
C THR A 225 -18.25 25.40 -19.79
N ASN A 226 -16.96 25.38 -20.18
CA ASN A 226 -15.73 25.29 -19.37
C ASN A 226 -15.62 24.10 -18.39
N ASN A 227 -14.69 23.19 -18.75
CA ASN A 227 -13.70 22.48 -17.94
C ASN A 227 -14.10 21.43 -16.88
N TYR A 228 -13.08 20.58 -16.62
CA TYR A 228 -12.92 19.44 -15.69
C TYR A 228 -13.32 18.09 -16.31
N HIS A 229 -12.46 17.08 -16.49
CA HIS A 229 -11.12 16.74 -16.01
C HIS A 229 -10.26 16.18 -17.15
#